data_AF-A0A920JIP5-F1
#
_entry.id   AF-A0A920JIP5-F1
#
_cell.length_a   1.000
_cell.length_b   1.000
_cell.length_c   1.000
_cell.angle_alpha   90.00
_cell.angle_beta   90.00
_cell.angle_gamma   90.00
#
_symmetry.space_group_name_H-M   'P 1'
#
loop_
_entity.id
_entity.type
_entity.pdbx_description
1 polymer ?
#
loop_
_entity_poly.entity_id
_entity_poly.type
_entity_poly.pdbx_seq_one_letter_code
_entity_poly.pdbx_strand_id
1 'polypeptide(L)'
;MDLVMQKSTELGVSKIVPVFSSNTVVRIKEDKIEKKINHWRNILISASEQSGRTKLPDLMDPIKLDSDCLQKYKGDLSIFYDTTGQDSYAVNKPKEIPVVIGPEGGFTEVEKTMAIDKVTQSFNRVQD
;
A
#
# COMPACT_ATOMS: atom_id res chain seq x y z
N MET A 1 -4.91 -9.35 -5.11
CA MET A 1 -3.55 -8.80 -4.94
C MET A 1 -2.78 -8.77 -6.25
N ASP A 2 -2.79 -9.83 -7.05
CA ASP A 2 -2.03 -9.90 -8.31
C ASP A 2 -2.33 -8.74 -9.27
N LEU A 3 -3.61 -8.36 -9.43
CA LEU A 3 -4.01 -7.18 -10.22
C LEU A 3 -3.43 -5.86 -9.66
N VAL A 4 -3.39 -5.71 -8.32
CA VAL A 4 -2.82 -4.53 -7.67
C VAL A 4 -1.32 -4.46 -7.93
N MET A 5 -0.60 -5.58 -7.83
CA MET A 5 0.83 -5.67 -8.16
C MET A 5 1.10 -5.24 -9.60
N GLN A 6 0.32 -5.78 -10.54
CA GLN A 6 0.43 -5.45 -11.95
C GLN A 6 0.13 -3.96 -12.21
N LYS A 7 -1.04 -3.47 -11.79
CA LYS A 7 -1.49 -2.12 -12.15
C LYS A 7 -0.74 -1.02 -11.42
N SER A 8 -0.37 -1.22 -10.16
CA SER A 8 0.52 -0.27 -9.46
C SER A 8 1.89 -0.17 -10.14
N THR A 9 2.41 -1.29 -10.65
CA THR A 9 3.67 -1.29 -11.43
C THR A 9 3.52 -0.53 -12.74
N GLU A 10 2.48 -0.80 -13.52
CA GLU A 10 2.20 -0.07 -14.77
C GLU A 10 2.02 1.45 -14.52
N LEU A 11 1.44 1.82 -13.38
CA LEU A 11 1.22 3.22 -12.98
C LEU A 11 2.47 3.91 -12.40
N GLY A 12 3.61 3.24 -12.33
CA GLY A 12 4.87 3.89 -11.92
C GLY A 12 5.19 3.83 -10.42
N VAL A 13 4.54 2.96 -9.63
CA VAL A 13 4.88 2.82 -8.19
C VAL A 13 6.38 2.52 -8.02
N SER A 14 7.03 3.13 -7.02
CA SER A 14 8.45 2.92 -6.74
C SER A 14 8.71 1.76 -5.77
N LYS A 15 7.77 1.52 -4.85
CA LYS A 15 7.91 0.52 -3.77
C LYS A 15 6.54 -0.02 -3.38
N ILE A 16 6.48 -1.32 -3.11
CA ILE A 16 5.28 -2.01 -2.61
C ILE A 16 5.64 -2.71 -1.30
N VAL A 17 4.84 -2.43 -0.28
CA VAL A 17 4.95 -3.05 1.05
C VAL A 17 3.65 -3.78 1.33
N PRO A 18 3.62 -5.13 1.23
CA PRO A 18 2.47 -5.89 1.66
C PRO A 18 2.26 -5.71 3.17
N VAL A 19 1.04 -5.37 3.58
CA VAL A 19 0.70 -5.17 5.00
C VAL A 19 -0.43 -6.10 5.43
N PHE A 20 -0.36 -6.57 6.67
CA PHE A 20 -1.46 -7.25 7.35
C PHE A 20 -2.08 -6.32 8.39
N SER A 21 -3.37 -6.04 8.23
CA SER A 21 -4.19 -5.30 9.18
C SER A 21 -5.07 -6.23 10.01
N SER A 22 -5.77 -5.68 10.99
CA SER A 22 -6.67 -6.43 11.88
C SER A 22 -7.80 -7.12 11.12
N ASN A 23 -8.34 -6.46 10.07
CA ASN A 23 -9.44 -6.97 9.24
C ASN A 23 -8.95 -7.71 7.98
N THR A 24 -7.67 -8.09 7.90
CA THR A 24 -7.16 -8.86 6.78
C THR A 24 -7.63 -10.32 6.87
N VAL A 25 -8.58 -10.68 5.98
CA VAL A 25 -9.20 -12.02 5.91
C VAL A 25 -8.18 -13.12 5.56
N VAL A 26 -7.19 -12.80 4.70
CA VAL A 26 -6.21 -13.77 4.22
C VAL A 26 -4.84 -13.49 4.83
N ARG A 27 -4.46 -14.31 5.82
CA ARG A 27 -3.08 -14.34 6.33
C ARG A 27 -2.26 -15.34 5.51
N ILE A 28 -1.12 -14.88 5.00
CA ILE A 28 -0.17 -15.76 4.33
C ILE A 28 0.52 -16.57 5.43
N LYS A 29 0.42 -17.90 5.38
CA LYS A 29 1.14 -18.77 6.30
C LYS A 29 2.65 -18.59 6.09
N GLU A 30 3.43 -18.63 7.17
CA GLU A 30 4.88 -18.39 7.16
C GLU A 30 5.61 -19.27 6.14
N ASP A 31 5.24 -20.55 6.06
CA ASP A 31 5.78 -21.54 5.09
C ASP A 31 5.48 -21.21 3.62
N LYS A 32 4.58 -20.26 3.35
CA LYS A 32 4.15 -19.84 2.00
C LYS A 32 4.53 -18.41 1.66
N ILE A 33 5.12 -17.64 2.59
CA ILE A 33 5.48 -16.24 2.36
C ILE A 33 6.46 -16.13 1.19
N GLU A 34 7.54 -16.90 1.23
CA GLU A 34 8.58 -16.86 0.19
C GLU A 34 8.01 -17.18 -1.20
N LYS A 35 7.19 -18.25 -1.29
CA LYS A 35 6.53 -18.63 -2.54
C LYS A 35 5.62 -17.52 -3.06
N LYS A 36 4.88 -16.84 -2.17
CA LYS A 36 3.98 -15.75 -2.55
C LYS A 36 4.74 -14.51 -3.00
N ILE A 37 5.82 -14.17 -2.31
CA ILE A 37 6.71 -13.06 -2.68
C ILE A 37 7.34 -13.32 -4.04
N ASN A 38 7.84 -14.53 -4.30
CA ASN A 38 8.40 -14.88 -5.61
C ASN A 38 7.36 -14.81 -6.73
N HIS A 39 6.13 -15.26 -6.47
CA HIS A 39 5.01 -15.08 -7.41
C HIS A 39 4.74 -13.60 -7.73
N TRP A 40 4.70 -12.74 -6.72
CA TRP A 40 4.51 -11.30 -6.94
C TRP A 40 5.69 -10.66 -7.66
N ARG A 41 6.95 -11.02 -7.34
CA ARG A 41 8.11 -10.54 -8.10
C ARG A 41 7.99 -10.83 -9.58
N ASN A 42 7.54 -12.03 -9.96
CA ASN A 42 7.33 -12.37 -11.38
C ASN A 42 6.28 -11.45 -12.03
N ILE A 43 5.19 -11.13 -11.32
CA ILE A 43 4.19 -10.17 -11.81
C ILE A 43 4.80 -8.77 -11.99
N LEU A 44 5.62 -8.30 -11.05
CA LEU A 44 6.28 -6.98 -11.16
C LEU A 44 7.24 -6.93 -12.35
N ILE A 45 7.98 -8.02 -12.61
CA ILE A 45 8.86 -8.14 -13.78
C ILE A 45 8.04 -8.05 -15.07
N SER A 46 7.03 -8.91 -15.24
CA SER A 46 6.22 -8.90 -16.46
C SER A 46 5.47 -7.58 -16.69
N ALA A 47 4.98 -6.95 -15.61
CA ALA A 47 4.32 -5.65 -15.70
C ALA A 47 5.31 -4.53 -16.06
N SER A 48 6.54 -4.59 -15.55
CA SER A 48 7.59 -3.62 -15.89
C SER A 48 8.02 -3.76 -17.36
N GLU A 49 8.17 -4.99 -17.85
CA GLU A 49 8.47 -5.28 -19.26
C GLU A 49 7.36 -4.75 -20.19
N GLN A 50 6.10 -5.08 -19.88
CA GLN A 50 4.94 -4.63 -20.66
C GLN A 50 4.77 -3.10 -20.69
N SER A 51 5.05 -2.43 -19.58
CA SER A 51 4.92 -0.97 -19.47
C SER A 51 6.18 -0.20 -19.90
N GLY A 52 7.25 -0.90 -20.32
CA GLY A 52 8.50 -0.27 -20.75
C GLY A 52 9.31 0.37 -19.61
N ARG A 53 9.06 -0.03 -18.36
CA ARG A 53 9.82 0.47 -17.20
C ARG A 53 11.24 -0.11 -17.19
N THR A 54 12.23 0.76 -17.00
CA THR A 54 13.65 0.38 -16.88
C THR A 54 14.08 0.05 -15.44
N LYS A 55 13.19 0.24 -14.47
CA LYS A 55 13.42 -0.05 -13.04
C LYS A 55 12.23 -0.78 -12.45
N LEU A 56 12.50 -1.92 -11.83
CA LEU A 56 11.51 -2.66 -11.05
C LEU A 56 11.17 -1.89 -9.76
N PRO A 57 9.92 -1.95 -9.29
CA PRO A 57 9.58 -1.49 -7.96
C PRO A 57 10.20 -2.38 -6.88
N ASP A 58 10.58 -1.78 -5.76
CA ASP A 58 11.04 -2.52 -4.58
C ASP A 58 9.86 -3.30 -3.97
N LEU A 59 10.01 -4.62 -3.78
CA LEU A 59 9.03 -5.44 -3.07
C LEU A 59 9.59 -5.86 -1.71
N MET A 60 8.97 -5.34 -0.64
CA MET A 60 9.35 -5.66 0.74
C MET A 60 8.66 -6.92 1.25
N ASP A 61 9.21 -7.50 2.31
CA ASP A 61 8.54 -8.58 3.02
C ASP A 61 7.23 -8.10 3.67
N PRO A 62 6.24 -8.97 3.83
CA PRO A 62 4.98 -8.61 4.46
C PRO A 62 5.19 -8.24 5.93
N ILE A 63 4.63 -7.11 6.36
CA ILE A 63 4.73 -6.63 7.73
C ILE A 63 3.35 -6.37 8.34
N LYS A 64 3.29 -6.25 9.66
CA LYS A 64 2.08 -5.81 10.35
C LYS A 64 1.88 -4.31 10.13
N LEU A 65 0.63 -3.91 9.95
CA LEU A 65 0.25 -2.49 10.01
C LEU A 65 0.22 -2.05 11.48
N ASP A 66 1.20 -1.25 11.87
CA ASP A 66 1.33 -0.64 13.19
C ASP A 66 2.04 0.73 13.11
N SER A 67 2.29 1.34 14.27
CA SER A 67 2.88 2.68 14.35
C SER A 67 4.27 2.72 13.74
N ASP A 68 5.03 1.66 13.92
CA ASP A 68 6.42 1.56 13.46
C ASP A 68 6.45 1.40 11.94
N CYS A 69 5.54 0.62 11.37
CA CYS A 69 5.32 0.55 9.92
C CYS A 69 4.99 1.94 9.35
N LEU A 70 3.99 2.63 9.92
CA LEU A 70 3.56 3.94 9.43
C LEU A 70 4.65 5.00 9.57
N GLN A 71 5.44 4.94 10.64
CA GLN A 71 6.56 5.84 10.85
C GLN A 71 7.73 5.55 9.91
N LYS A 72 8.02 4.27 9.65
CA LYS A 72 9.11 3.84 8.76
C LYS A 72 8.88 4.27 7.31
N TYR A 73 7.63 4.25 6.86
CA TYR A 73 7.27 4.60 5.47
C TYR A 73 6.53 5.93 5.38
N LYS A 74 6.81 6.87 6.28
CA LYS A 74 6.27 8.23 6.20
C LYS A 74 6.96 9.01 5.07
N GLY A 75 6.19 9.79 4.31
CA GLY A 75 6.69 10.67 3.26
C GLY A 75 6.22 12.10 3.44
N ASP A 76 6.40 12.92 2.40
CA ASP A 76 5.95 14.33 2.37
C ASP A 76 4.43 14.43 2.49
N LEU A 77 3.74 13.48 1.85
CA LEU A 77 2.29 13.33 1.89
C LEU A 77 1.95 11.85 2.04
N SER A 78 1.56 11.44 3.24
CA SER A 78 0.95 10.12 3.42
C SER A 78 -0.55 10.21 3.13
N ILE A 79 -1.05 9.22 2.40
CA ILE A 79 -2.46 9.06 2.01
C ILE A 79 -2.95 7.78 2.66
N PHE A 80 -3.99 7.88 3.48
CA PHE A 80 -4.68 6.72 4.05
C PHE A 80 -6.03 6.53 3.35
N TYR A 81 -6.13 5.51 2.49
CA TYR A 81 -7.33 5.27 1.69
C TYR A 81 -8.30 4.37 2.45
N ASP A 82 -9.33 4.98 3.04
CA ASP A 82 -10.35 4.36 3.86
C ASP A 82 -11.75 4.71 3.33
N THR A 83 -12.81 4.09 3.85
CA THR A 83 -14.18 4.44 3.46
C THR A 83 -14.71 5.72 4.14
N THR A 84 -13.92 6.35 5.01
CA THR A 84 -14.34 7.47 5.87
C THR A 84 -13.48 8.74 5.77
N GLY A 85 -12.61 8.84 4.76
CA GLY A 85 -11.76 10.02 4.55
C GLY A 85 -12.49 11.30 4.09
N GLN A 86 -11.72 12.32 3.75
CA GLN A 86 -12.23 13.57 3.18
C GLN A 86 -11.54 13.86 1.85
N ASP A 87 -12.30 14.30 0.85
CA ASP A 87 -11.78 14.55 -0.50
C ASP A 87 -11.22 15.97 -0.60
N SER A 88 -10.07 16.24 0.04
CA SER A 88 -9.32 17.46 -0.25
C SER A 88 -7.83 17.30 0.01
N TYR A 89 -7.02 17.75 -0.96
CA TYR A 89 -5.59 17.91 -0.80
C TYR A 89 -5.19 19.28 -1.34
N ALA A 90 -4.39 20.01 -0.56
CA ALA A 90 -3.64 21.16 -1.02
C ALA A 90 -2.16 20.83 -0.82
N VAL A 91 -1.47 20.41 -1.88
CA VAL A 91 -0.05 20.06 -1.76
C VAL A 91 0.72 20.59 -2.96
N ASN A 92 1.80 21.32 -2.67
CA ASN A 92 2.80 21.71 -3.65
C ASN A 92 3.77 20.54 -3.87
N LYS A 93 3.55 19.75 -4.94
CA LYS A 93 4.48 18.77 -5.53
C LYS A 93 5.29 17.94 -4.51
N PRO A 94 4.66 17.02 -3.77
CA PRO A 94 5.37 16.10 -2.88
C PRO A 94 6.31 15.18 -3.67
N LYS A 95 7.45 14.81 -3.10
CA LYS A 95 8.42 13.89 -3.72
C LYS A 95 8.15 12.43 -3.34
N GLU A 96 7.69 12.19 -2.12
CA GLU A 96 7.35 10.86 -1.62
C GLU A 96 5.92 10.83 -1.10
N ILE A 97 5.10 9.95 -1.70
CA ILE A 97 3.68 9.81 -1.39
C ILE A 97 3.37 8.35 -1.02
N PRO A 98 3.48 7.98 0.25
CA PRO A 98 3.03 6.67 0.71
C PRO A 98 1.51 6.62 0.66
N VAL A 99 0.96 5.59 -0.01
CA VAL A 99 -0.48 5.33 -0.06
C VAL A 99 -0.77 4.03 0.66
N VAL A 100 -1.51 4.11 1.77
CA VAL A 100 -1.94 2.95 2.55
C VAL A 100 -3.34 2.55 2.11
N ILE A 101 -3.49 1.31 1.66
CA ILE A 101 -4.75 0.76 1.16
C ILE A 101 -5.21 -0.35 2.10
N GLY A 102 -6.43 -0.23 2.61
CA GLY A 102 -7.00 -1.17 3.56
C GLY A 102 -7.59 -2.43 2.93
N PRO A 103 -7.93 -3.44 3.75
CA PRO A 103 -8.70 -4.59 3.30
C PRO A 103 -10.15 -4.18 3.00
N GLU A 104 -10.91 -5.09 2.37
CA GLU A 104 -12.34 -4.89 2.07
C GLU A 104 -13.19 -4.56 3.31
N GLY A 105 -12.82 -5.10 4.48
CA GLY A 105 -13.47 -4.81 5.76
C GLY A 105 -13.09 -3.47 6.39
N GLY A 106 -12.33 -2.63 5.69
CA GLY A 106 -11.85 -1.34 6.19
C GLY A 106 -10.86 -1.46 7.35
N PHE A 107 -10.48 -0.31 7.89
CA PHE A 107 -9.60 -0.23 9.07
C PHE A 107 -10.40 -0.18 10.37
N THR A 108 -9.81 -0.70 11.44
CA THR A 108 -10.35 -0.50 12.79
C THR A 108 -10.16 0.95 13.24
N GLU A 109 -10.96 1.42 14.19
CA GLU A 109 -10.81 2.78 14.75
C GLU A 109 -9.41 3.02 15.32
N VAL A 110 -8.80 2.00 15.95
CA VAL A 110 -7.42 2.08 16.46
C VAL A 110 -6.41 2.33 15.33
N GLU A 111 -6.54 1.61 14.20
CA GLU A 111 -5.68 1.79 13.03
C GLU A 111 -5.90 3.17 12.37
N LYS A 112 -7.15 3.65 12.34
CA LYS A 112 -7.46 5.00 11.82
C LYS A 112 -6.86 6.10 12.69
N THR A 113 -7.02 6.04 14.01
CA THR A 113 -6.41 7.02 14.93
C THR A 113 -4.89 7.02 14.81
N MET A 114 -4.28 5.84 14.75
CA MET A 114 -2.85 5.68 14.55
C MET A 114 -2.38 6.27 13.22
N ALA A 115 -3.18 6.11 12.15
CA ALA A 115 -2.92 6.73 10.87
C ALA A 115 -3.02 8.26 10.97
N ILE A 116 -4.10 8.84 11.50
CA ILE A 116 -4.29 10.30 11.58
C ILE A 116 -3.14 11.00 12.32
N ASP A 117 -2.61 10.41 13.39
CA ASP A 117 -1.48 10.99 14.14
C ASP A 117 -0.16 11.03 13.35
N LYS A 118 -0.05 10.23 12.28
CA LYS A 118 1.21 9.98 11.56
C LYS A 118 1.14 10.28 10.06
N VAL A 119 -0.07 10.29 9.50
CA VAL A 119 -0.44 10.41 8.10
C VAL A 119 -1.17 11.72 7.89
N THR A 120 -0.69 12.50 6.92
CA THR A 120 -1.15 13.87 6.72
C THR A 120 -2.60 13.97 6.21
N GLN A 121 -3.09 12.99 5.43
CA GLN A 121 -4.42 13.07 4.79
C GLN A 121 -5.10 11.68 4.62
N SER A 122 -6.41 11.61 4.85
CA SER A 122 -7.25 10.40 4.68
C SER A 122 -8.28 10.61 3.56
N PHE A 123 -8.49 9.61 2.70
CA PHE A 123 -9.33 9.68 1.48
C PHE A 123 -10.47 8.68 1.52
N ASN A 124 -11.57 8.98 0.81
CA ASN A 124 -12.72 8.08 0.67
C ASN A 124 -12.58 7.08 -0.47
N ARG A 125 -13.07 5.86 -0.23
CA ARG A 125 -13.46 4.94 -1.30
C ARG A 125 -14.68 5.49 -2.04
N VAL A 126 -14.55 5.75 -3.34
CA VAL A 126 -15.72 6.02 -4.20
C VAL A 126 -16.63 4.78 -4.13
N GLN A 127 -17.87 4.97 -3.69
CA GLN A 127 -18.91 3.94 -3.79
C GLN A 127 -19.40 3.93 -5.24
N ASP A 128 -19.14 2.82 -5.95
CA ASP A 128 -19.80 2.51 -7.22
C ASP A 128 -21.21 1.96 -6.96
#